data_AF-A0A0U3GCL1-F1
#
_entry.id   AF-A0A0U3GCL1-F1
#
_cell.length_a   1.000
_cell.length_b   1.000
_cell.length_c   1.000
_cell.angle_alpha   90.00
_cell.angle_beta   90.00
_cell.angle_gamma   90.00
#
_symmetry.space_group_name_H-M   'P 1'
#
loop_
_entity.id
_entity.type
_entity.pdbx_description
1 polymer ?
#
loop_
_entity_poly.entity_id
_entity_poly.type
_entity_poly.pdbx_seq_one_letter_code
_entity_poly.pdbx_strand_id
1 'polypeptide(L)'
;MDLTHFQVQYRREAESELVTTTLAEVNSAEVLRGVAVRVPPSFVSQRHYPGDFWSATTGRTHVYESLLELDRLWLADFDTHTTALLTQPFRVTGPDGSRLRRHVPDLLLATDNGGTVLVDVKSKSMLEKPEVQEQFAWTARWCRAMSWRYEVFSGGDPVVLRNIKYLSEGRRLGLIPHGAVKQVHEVGSSGMTLGALETTGSLASLPGPALRQACFCLLWFGRWRTDLRRPIGPGSVIHCGDAL
;
A
#
# COMPACT_ATOMS: atom_id res chain seq x y z
N MET A 1 -24.69 -3.80 -15.90
CA MET A 1 -23.50 -3.95 -16.76
C MET A 1 -23.17 -5.43 -16.76
N ASP A 2 -23.05 -6.05 -17.93
CA ASP A 2 -22.72 -7.46 -18.03
C ASP A 2 -21.18 -7.63 -18.03
N LEU A 3 -20.67 -8.28 -16.99
CA LEU A 3 -19.24 -8.45 -16.74
C LEU A 3 -18.64 -9.68 -17.44
N THR A 4 -19.47 -10.54 -18.03
CA THR A 4 -18.99 -11.70 -18.80
C THR A 4 -18.27 -11.29 -20.09
N HIS A 5 -18.60 -10.12 -20.64
CA HIS A 5 -17.94 -9.52 -21.80
C HIS A 5 -16.59 -8.84 -21.49
N PHE A 6 -16.16 -8.84 -20.23
CA PHE A 6 -14.88 -8.28 -19.80
C PHE A 6 -13.91 -9.40 -19.50
N GLN A 7 -12.95 -9.63 -20.39
CA GLN A 7 -11.89 -10.60 -20.17
C GLN A 7 -10.86 -10.05 -19.17
N VAL A 8 -10.41 -10.90 -18.24
CA VAL A 8 -9.36 -10.63 -17.27
C VAL A 8 -8.25 -11.65 -17.44
N GLN A 9 -7.00 -11.18 -17.41
CA GLN A 9 -5.81 -12.03 -17.43
C GLN A 9 -4.92 -11.70 -16.24
N TYR A 10 -4.56 -12.70 -15.43
CA TYR A 10 -3.69 -12.55 -14.26
C TYR A 10 -2.72 -13.72 -14.11
N ARG A 11 -1.71 -13.60 -13.24
CA ARG A 11 -0.70 -14.64 -13.03
C ARG A 11 -0.74 -15.22 -11.63
N ARG A 12 -0.74 -16.55 -11.51
CA ARG A 12 -0.61 -17.27 -10.23
C ARG A 12 0.84 -17.39 -9.78
N GLU A 13 1.08 -17.41 -8.48
CA GLU A 13 2.43 -17.46 -7.89
C GLU A 13 3.15 -18.80 -8.13
N ALA A 14 2.44 -19.93 -8.00
CA ALA A 14 3.06 -21.26 -7.98
C ALA A 14 3.80 -21.65 -9.27
N GLU A 15 3.41 -21.07 -10.42
CA GLU A 15 3.96 -21.44 -11.73
C GLU A 15 4.10 -20.26 -12.71
N SER A 16 3.80 -19.02 -12.29
CA SER A 16 3.58 -17.88 -13.20
C SER A 16 2.57 -18.18 -14.33
N GLU A 17 1.68 -19.14 -14.10
CA GLU A 17 0.61 -19.55 -15.02
C GLU A 17 -0.28 -18.34 -15.32
N LEU A 18 -0.50 -18.08 -16.62
CA LEU A 18 -1.43 -17.05 -17.06
C LEU A 18 -2.85 -17.60 -17.06
N VAL A 19 -3.67 -17.11 -16.14
CA VAL A 19 -5.10 -17.41 -16.09
C VAL A 19 -5.86 -16.40 -16.92
N THR A 20 -6.78 -16.86 -17.76
CA THR A 20 -7.75 -16.01 -18.48
C THR A 20 -9.16 -16.38 -18.05
N THR A 21 -9.92 -15.37 -17.61
CA THR A 21 -11.31 -15.51 -17.14
C THR A 21 -12.09 -14.23 -17.48
N THR A 22 -13.26 -14.02 -16.89
CA THR A 22 -14.06 -12.80 -17.02
C THR A 22 -14.06 -12.01 -15.72
N LEU A 23 -14.44 -10.72 -15.75
CA LEU A 23 -14.68 -9.96 -14.51
C LEU A 23 -15.79 -10.59 -13.68
N ALA A 24 -16.77 -11.25 -14.29
CA ALA A 24 -17.86 -11.92 -13.55
C ALA A 24 -17.37 -13.09 -12.68
N GLU A 25 -16.24 -13.70 -13.03
CA GLU A 25 -15.73 -14.93 -12.40
C GLU A 25 -14.40 -14.73 -11.66
N VAL A 26 -13.78 -13.54 -11.78
CA VAL A 26 -12.46 -13.30 -11.17
C VAL A 26 -12.53 -13.30 -9.65
N ASN A 27 -11.65 -14.07 -9.02
CA ASN A 27 -11.46 -14.08 -7.57
C ASN A 27 -10.33 -13.12 -7.16
N SER A 28 -10.67 -11.99 -6.54
CA SER A 28 -9.66 -11.00 -6.12
C SER A 28 -8.64 -11.55 -5.14
N ALA A 29 -9.04 -12.45 -4.23
CA ALA A 29 -8.12 -13.05 -3.27
C ALA A 29 -7.09 -13.97 -3.95
N GLU A 30 -7.47 -14.65 -5.03
CA GLU A 30 -6.55 -15.42 -5.85
C GLU A 30 -5.58 -14.52 -6.63
N VAL A 31 -6.10 -13.45 -7.24
CA VAL A 31 -5.29 -12.44 -7.91
C VAL A 31 -4.26 -11.86 -6.94
N LEU A 32 -4.66 -11.45 -5.73
CA LEU A 32 -3.79 -10.85 -4.72
C LEU A 32 -2.66 -11.76 -4.22
N ARG A 33 -2.84 -13.09 -4.29
CA ARG A 33 -1.76 -14.06 -4.00
C ARG A 33 -0.81 -14.25 -5.17
N GLY A 34 -1.18 -13.79 -6.35
CA GLY A 34 -0.43 -13.94 -7.59
C GLY A 34 0.84 -13.09 -7.68
N VAL A 35 1.21 -12.78 -8.92
CA VAL A 35 2.34 -11.92 -9.26
C VAL A 35 1.91 -10.90 -10.33
N ALA A 36 2.67 -9.81 -10.45
CA ALA A 36 2.42 -8.78 -11.45
C ALA A 36 2.34 -9.36 -12.88
N VAL A 37 1.33 -8.95 -13.65
CA VAL A 37 1.14 -9.45 -15.02
C VAL A 37 2.18 -8.94 -16.00
N ARG A 38 2.88 -7.87 -15.62
CA ARG A 38 3.97 -7.30 -16.40
C ARG A 38 5.11 -6.96 -15.46
N VAL A 39 6.32 -7.18 -15.97
CA VAL A 39 7.54 -6.62 -15.39
C VAL A 39 7.91 -5.41 -16.24
N PRO A 40 8.19 -4.25 -15.64
CA PRO A 40 8.57 -3.06 -16.38
C PRO A 40 9.85 -3.32 -17.17
N PRO A 41 9.93 -2.96 -18.46
CA PRO A 41 11.20 -2.99 -19.18
C PRO A 41 12.14 -1.93 -18.59
N SER A 42 13.44 -2.25 -18.53
CA SER A 42 14.51 -1.31 -18.17
C SER A 42 15.29 -0.93 -19.44
N PHE A 43 15.45 0.36 -19.72
CA PHE A 43 16.22 0.84 -20.87
C PHE A 43 16.87 2.21 -20.64
N VAL A 44 17.95 2.49 -21.38
CA VAL A 44 18.69 3.76 -21.31
C VAL A 44 17.75 4.93 -21.67
N SER A 45 17.74 6.00 -20.85
CA SER A 45 16.86 7.19 -20.93
C SER A 45 15.44 7.08 -20.38
N GLN A 46 15.13 5.99 -19.67
CA GLN A 46 13.85 5.85 -18.98
C GLN A 46 13.66 6.98 -17.95
N ARG A 47 12.62 7.81 -18.15
CA ARG A 47 12.25 8.92 -17.26
C ARG A 47 11.54 8.46 -15.99
N HIS A 48 11.07 7.22 -16.01
CA HIS A 48 10.37 6.55 -14.92
C HIS A 48 11.40 5.86 -14.03
N TYR A 49 11.13 5.80 -12.72
CA TYR A 49 12.01 5.17 -11.73
C TYR A 49 11.39 3.83 -11.32
N PRO A 50 11.59 2.75 -12.11
CA PRO A 50 11.11 1.45 -11.69
C PRO A 50 11.95 0.90 -10.54
N GLY A 51 11.34 0.05 -9.72
CA GLY A 51 12.06 -0.61 -8.64
C GLY A 51 11.21 -1.63 -7.90
N ASP A 52 11.81 -2.15 -6.84
CA ASP A 52 11.26 -3.20 -5.99
C ASP A 52 10.92 -2.62 -4.61
N PHE A 53 9.69 -2.87 -4.15
CA PHE A 53 9.20 -2.48 -2.85
C PHE A 53 8.83 -3.72 -2.03
N TRP A 54 9.61 -4.03 -1.00
CA TRP A 54 9.21 -5.02 0.00
C TRP A 54 8.09 -4.43 0.87
N SER A 55 6.97 -5.15 1.02
CA SER A 55 5.82 -4.80 1.86
C SER A 55 5.83 -5.59 3.17
N ALA A 56 5.66 -4.90 4.30
CA ALA A 56 5.48 -5.53 5.61
C ALA A 56 4.11 -6.22 5.73
N THR A 57 3.10 -5.69 5.04
CA THR A 57 1.73 -6.23 4.98
C THR A 57 1.70 -7.61 4.33
N THR A 58 2.38 -7.78 3.19
CA THR A 58 2.37 -9.06 2.45
C THR A 58 3.60 -9.93 2.69
N GLY A 59 4.66 -9.38 3.31
CA GLY A 59 5.95 -10.05 3.47
C GLY A 59 6.69 -10.32 2.15
N ARG A 60 6.28 -9.68 1.04
CA ARG A 60 6.76 -9.94 -0.33
C ARG A 60 7.17 -8.65 -1.04
N THR A 61 7.92 -8.79 -2.13
CA THR A 61 8.36 -7.69 -2.98
C THR A 61 7.36 -7.43 -4.11
N HIS A 62 7.07 -6.15 -4.35
CA HIS A 62 6.19 -5.65 -5.40
C HIS A 62 6.92 -4.69 -6.32
N VAL A 63 6.70 -4.80 -7.62
CA VAL A 63 7.30 -3.91 -8.62
C VAL A 63 6.52 -2.62 -8.73
N TYR A 64 7.19 -1.48 -8.92
CA TYR A 64 6.55 -0.22 -9.30
C TYR A 64 7.26 0.40 -10.49
N GLU A 65 6.56 1.22 -11.28
CA GLU A 65 7.10 1.93 -12.44
C GLU A 65 7.35 3.42 -12.18
N SER A 66 6.75 4.00 -11.15
CA SER A 66 6.89 5.42 -10.87
C SER A 66 7.03 5.74 -9.38
N LEU A 67 7.63 6.89 -9.05
CA LEU A 67 7.70 7.35 -7.66
C LEU A 67 6.30 7.62 -7.06
N LEU A 68 5.31 7.92 -7.91
CA LEU A 68 3.93 8.12 -7.47
C LEU A 68 3.26 6.79 -7.10
N GLU A 69 3.55 5.71 -7.83
CA GLU A 69 3.15 4.35 -7.43
C GLU A 69 3.86 3.94 -6.13
N LEU A 70 5.15 4.23 -6.01
CA LEU A 70 5.90 4.00 -4.76
C LEU A 70 5.27 4.73 -3.57
N ASP A 71 4.83 5.99 -3.75
CA ASP A 71 4.13 6.73 -2.70
C ASP A 71 2.81 6.05 -2.31
N ARG A 72 2.04 5.51 -3.27
CA ARG A 72 0.81 4.77 -2.97
C ARG A 72 1.07 3.44 -2.26
N LEU A 73 2.17 2.77 -2.60
CA LEU A 73 2.64 1.56 -1.92
C LEU A 73 3.01 1.84 -0.46
N TRP A 74 3.73 2.95 -0.20
CA TRP A 74 4.02 3.36 1.18
C TRP A 74 2.76 3.59 2.00
N LEU A 75 1.75 4.24 1.42
CA LEU A 75 0.46 4.46 2.08
C LEU A 75 -0.29 3.14 2.31
N ALA A 76 -0.30 2.24 1.32
CA ALA A 76 -0.95 0.93 1.44
C ALA A 76 -0.30 0.06 2.52
N ASP A 77 1.03 0.02 2.57
CA ASP A 77 1.78 -0.84 3.48
C ASP A 77 1.78 -0.35 4.93
N PHE A 78 1.49 0.93 5.14
CA PHE A 78 1.34 1.55 6.45
C PHE A 78 -0.10 1.47 6.98
N ASP A 79 -1.08 1.37 6.09
CA ASP A 79 -2.49 1.30 6.45
C ASP A 79 -2.83 -0.06 7.07
N THR A 80 -3.13 -0.08 8.38
CA THR A 80 -3.49 -1.29 9.12
C THR A 80 -4.79 -1.95 8.64
N HIS A 81 -5.62 -1.24 7.88
CA HIS A 81 -6.81 -1.81 7.27
C HIS A 81 -6.50 -2.56 5.97
N THR A 82 -5.31 -2.39 5.38
CA THR A 82 -4.88 -3.14 4.19
C THR A 82 -4.34 -4.50 4.62
N THR A 83 -4.90 -5.58 4.08
CA THR A 83 -4.52 -6.96 4.45
C THR A 83 -3.74 -7.68 3.35
N ALA A 84 -3.87 -7.24 2.11
CA ALA A 84 -3.06 -7.70 0.99
C ALA A 84 -2.96 -6.59 -0.06
N LEU A 85 -1.90 -6.62 -0.85
CA LEU A 85 -1.73 -5.73 -2.00
C LEU A 85 -0.98 -6.45 -3.13
N LEU A 86 -1.25 -6.04 -4.36
CA LEU A 86 -0.50 -6.48 -5.54
C LEU A 86 -0.42 -5.33 -6.55
N THR A 87 0.77 -5.12 -7.12
CA THR A 87 0.96 -4.17 -8.23
C THR A 87 0.71 -4.84 -9.57
N GLN A 88 0.17 -4.09 -10.53
CA GLN A 88 -0.17 -4.58 -11.87
C GLN A 88 -0.90 -5.94 -11.83
N PRO A 89 -2.04 -6.00 -11.12
CA PRO A 89 -2.63 -7.25 -10.64
C PRO A 89 -3.20 -8.10 -11.77
N PHE A 90 -3.73 -7.46 -12.81
CA PHE A 90 -4.32 -8.12 -13.97
C PHE A 90 -4.43 -7.17 -15.17
N ARG A 91 -4.60 -7.74 -16.35
CA ARG A 91 -5.05 -7.02 -17.55
C ARG A 91 -6.54 -7.24 -17.73
N VAL A 92 -7.30 -6.18 -17.93
CA VAL A 92 -8.72 -6.24 -18.30
C VAL A 92 -8.92 -5.74 -19.74
N THR A 93 -9.76 -6.45 -20.50
CA THR A 93 -10.18 -6.09 -21.85
C THR A 93 -11.69 -6.22 -21.95
N GLY A 94 -12.39 -5.16 -22.37
CA GLY A 94 -13.85 -5.20 -22.45
C GLY A 94 -14.46 -4.04 -23.21
N PRO A 95 -15.78 -4.07 -23.46
CA PRO A 95 -16.49 -3.07 -24.24
C PRO A 95 -16.55 -1.72 -23.53
N ASP A 96 -16.40 -0.65 -24.30
CA ASP A 96 -16.59 0.75 -23.90
C ASP A 96 -17.37 1.48 -25.02
N GLY A 97 -18.69 1.28 -25.05
CA GLY A 97 -19.51 1.71 -26.18
C GLY A 97 -19.19 0.89 -27.43
N SER A 98 -18.82 1.57 -28.52
CA SER A 98 -18.47 0.93 -29.81
C SER A 98 -17.02 0.44 -29.90
N ARG A 99 -16.17 0.74 -28.92
CA ARG A 99 -14.76 0.35 -28.90
C ARG A 99 -14.47 -0.72 -27.85
N LEU A 100 -13.43 -1.50 -28.08
CA LEU A 100 -12.84 -2.39 -27.09
C LEU A 100 -11.70 -1.67 -26.37
N ARG A 101 -11.76 -1.59 -25.04
CA ARG A 101 -10.73 -0.94 -24.22
C ARG A 101 -9.90 -2.00 -23.48
N ARG A 102 -8.61 -1.71 -23.30
CA ARG A 102 -7.67 -2.54 -22.53
C ARG A 102 -7.01 -1.70 -21.44
N HIS A 103 -6.76 -2.30 -20.29
CA HIS A 103 -6.19 -1.60 -19.15
C HIS A 103 -5.49 -2.59 -18.22
N VAL A 104 -4.41 -2.14 -17.59
CA VAL A 104 -3.75 -2.81 -16.46
C VAL A 104 -3.79 -1.81 -15.31
N PRO A 105 -4.56 -2.08 -14.24
CA PRO A 105 -4.60 -1.23 -13.06
C PRO A 105 -3.25 -1.18 -12.36
N ASP A 106 -2.98 -0.12 -11.62
CA ASP A 106 -1.67 0.04 -10.98
C ASP A 106 -1.56 -0.79 -9.68
N LEU A 107 -2.59 -0.78 -8.82
CA LEU A 107 -2.65 -1.63 -7.61
C LEU A 107 -4.03 -2.26 -7.39
N LEU A 108 -4.04 -3.43 -6.75
CA LEU A 108 -5.21 -4.05 -6.10
C LEU A 108 -4.91 -4.21 -4.61
N LEU A 109 -5.85 -3.84 -3.75
CA LEU A 109 -5.76 -3.98 -2.30
C LEU A 109 -6.95 -4.78 -1.77
N ALA A 110 -6.70 -5.63 -0.77
CA ALA A 110 -7.76 -6.16 0.10
C ALA A 110 -7.77 -5.39 1.42
N THR A 111 -8.97 -5.21 1.98
CA THR A 111 -9.17 -4.56 3.28
C THR A 111 -9.64 -5.55 4.34
N ASP A 112 -9.40 -5.23 5.60
CA ASP A 112 -9.75 -6.03 6.79
C ASP A 112 -11.25 -6.32 6.92
N ASN A 113 -12.09 -5.43 6.40
CA ASN A 113 -13.55 -5.60 6.31
C ASN A 113 -14.01 -6.47 5.12
N GLY A 114 -13.10 -7.13 4.42
CA GLY A 114 -13.39 -7.98 3.25
C GLY A 114 -13.59 -7.23 1.94
N GLY A 115 -13.39 -5.91 1.93
CA GLY A 115 -13.47 -5.07 0.73
C GLY A 115 -12.29 -5.25 -0.22
N THR A 116 -12.49 -4.84 -1.48
CA THR A 116 -11.45 -4.76 -2.51
C THR A 116 -11.37 -3.34 -3.04
N VAL A 117 -10.14 -2.83 -3.19
CA VAL A 117 -9.86 -1.50 -3.71
C VAL A 117 -8.97 -1.62 -4.93
N LEU A 118 -9.44 -1.12 -6.06
CA LEU A 118 -8.62 -0.97 -7.26
C LEU A 118 -8.10 0.47 -7.33
N VAL A 119 -6.80 0.62 -7.55
CA VAL A 119 -6.14 1.92 -7.60
C VAL A 119 -5.48 2.13 -8.96
N ASP A 120 -5.82 3.25 -9.59
CA ASP A 120 -5.04 3.82 -10.68
C ASP A 120 -4.23 5.01 -10.19
N VAL A 121 -2.98 5.09 -10.62
CA VAL A 121 -2.03 6.14 -10.26
C VAL A 121 -1.80 7.03 -11.47
N LYS A 122 -2.11 8.32 -11.36
CA LYS A 122 -1.83 9.31 -12.42
C LYS A 122 -1.43 10.65 -11.83
N SER A 123 -0.44 11.31 -12.46
CA SER A 123 -0.05 12.67 -12.06
C SER A 123 -1.20 13.66 -12.24
N LYS A 124 -1.24 14.71 -11.41
CA LYS A 124 -2.26 15.76 -11.49
C LYS A 124 -2.40 16.37 -12.89
N SER A 125 -1.27 16.59 -13.58
CA SER A 125 -1.22 17.10 -14.95
C SER A 125 -1.90 16.22 -16.00
N MET A 126 -2.07 14.92 -15.71
CA MET A 126 -2.70 13.97 -16.63
C MET A 126 -4.19 13.81 -16.38
N LEU A 127 -4.71 14.26 -15.22
CA LEU A 127 -6.11 14.07 -14.83
C LEU A 127 -7.10 14.86 -15.70
N GLU A 128 -6.65 15.97 -16.30
CA GLU A 128 -7.48 16.82 -17.16
C GLU A 128 -7.61 16.30 -18.59
N LYS A 129 -6.82 15.28 -18.97
CA LYS A 129 -6.85 14.73 -20.32
C LYS A 129 -8.14 13.92 -20.54
N PRO A 130 -8.95 14.23 -21.57
CA PRO A 130 -10.22 13.53 -21.82
C PRO A 130 -10.07 12.01 -21.92
N GLU A 131 -9.04 11.54 -22.62
CA GLU A 131 -8.74 10.11 -22.79
C GLU A 131 -8.48 9.36 -21.46
N VAL A 132 -7.88 10.05 -20.48
CA VAL A 132 -7.61 9.53 -19.14
C VAL A 132 -8.90 9.48 -18.32
N GLN A 133 -9.71 10.54 -18.38
CA GLN A 133 -11.02 10.59 -17.72
C GLN A 133 -11.98 9.52 -18.26
N GLU A 134 -11.98 9.30 -19.58
CA GLU A 134 -12.76 8.22 -20.21
C GLU A 134 -12.33 6.84 -19.70
N GLN A 135 -11.02 6.60 -19.57
CA GLN A 135 -10.50 5.36 -19.00
C GLN A 135 -10.96 5.18 -17.55
N PHE A 136 -10.83 6.21 -16.72
CA PHE A 136 -11.26 6.16 -15.33
C PHE A 136 -12.76 5.94 -15.19
N ALA A 137 -13.57 6.61 -16.01
CA ALA A 137 -15.00 6.41 -16.04
C ALA A 137 -15.35 4.97 -16.45
N TRP A 138 -14.62 4.40 -17.41
CA TRP A 138 -14.79 2.99 -17.80
C TRP A 138 -14.41 2.04 -16.66
N THR A 139 -13.26 2.25 -16.01
CA THR A 139 -12.79 1.48 -14.86
C THR A 139 -13.77 1.54 -13.69
N ALA A 140 -14.21 2.74 -13.33
CA ALA A 140 -15.16 2.98 -12.25
C ALA A 140 -16.50 2.24 -12.45
N ARG A 141 -16.99 2.12 -13.70
CA ARG A 141 -18.27 1.46 -13.99
C ARG A 141 -18.21 -0.04 -13.67
N TRP A 142 -17.17 -0.73 -14.11
CA TRP A 142 -17.07 -2.17 -13.84
C TRP A 142 -16.61 -2.45 -12.41
N CYS A 143 -15.77 -1.60 -11.80
CA CYS A 143 -15.47 -1.70 -10.36
C CYS A 143 -16.75 -1.61 -9.52
N ARG A 144 -17.65 -0.67 -9.84
CA ARG A 144 -18.94 -0.53 -9.15
C ARG A 144 -19.81 -1.78 -9.32
N ALA A 145 -19.84 -2.37 -10.52
CA ALA A 145 -20.58 -3.60 -10.77
C ALA A 145 -19.99 -4.80 -10.00
N MET A 146 -18.69 -4.80 -9.75
CA MET A 146 -17.98 -5.76 -8.89
C MET A 146 -18.12 -5.48 -7.39
N SER A 147 -18.78 -4.38 -7.00
CA SER A 147 -18.77 -3.86 -5.63
C SER A 147 -17.36 -3.57 -5.09
N TRP A 148 -16.42 -3.25 -5.97
CA TRP A 148 -15.08 -2.82 -5.60
C TRP A 148 -15.02 -1.29 -5.47
N ARG A 149 -14.27 -0.81 -4.49
CA ARG A 149 -13.94 0.62 -4.40
C ARG A 149 -12.93 0.94 -5.50
N TYR A 150 -13.14 2.05 -6.20
CA TYR A 150 -12.19 2.56 -7.18
C TYR A 150 -11.57 3.87 -6.69
N GLU A 151 -10.25 3.93 -6.76
CA GLU A 151 -9.45 5.08 -6.35
C GLU A 151 -8.57 5.53 -7.52
N VAL A 152 -8.55 6.85 -7.78
CA VAL A 152 -7.54 7.47 -8.63
C VAL A 152 -6.58 8.24 -7.72
N PHE A 153 -5.38 7.71 -7.52
CA PHE A 153 -4.35 8.32 -6.72
C PHE A 153 -3.49 9.28 -7.55
N SER A 154 -3.37 10.52 -7.08
CA SER A 154 -2.59 11.57 -7.75
C SER A 154 -1.56 12.28 -6.86
N GLY A 155 -1.26 11.65 -5.72
CA GLY A 155 -0.30 12.13 -4.73
C GLY A 155 -0.90 12.21 -3.33
N GLY A 156 -0.08 11.91 -2.34
CA GLY A 156 -0.43 12.06 -0.92
C GLY A 156 0.05 13.39 -0.35
N ASP A 157 -0.31 13.66 0.89
CA ASP A 157 0.28 14.75 1.65
C ASP A 157 1.81 14.48 1.82
N PRO A 158 2.68 15.42 1.43
CA PRO A 158 4.13 15.20 1.46
C PRO A 158 4.70 15.05 2.87
N VAL A 159 4.09 15.67 3.89
CA VAL A 159 4.50 15.53 5.30
C VAL A 159 4.13 14.14 5.80
N VAL A 160 2.91 13.67 5.49
CA VAL A 160 2.46 12.32 5.84
C VAL A 160 3.36 11.27 5.19
N LEU A 161 3.63 11.38 3.88
CA LEU A 161 4.51 10.45 3.16
C LEU A 161 5.92 10.43 3.73
N ARG A 162 6.50 11.60 4.05
CA ARG A 162 7.82 11.71 4.67
C ARG A 162 7.84 10.98 6.02
N ASN A 163 6.80 11.19 6.84
CA ASN A 163 6.69 10.57 8.15
C ASN A 163 6.50 9.05 8.06
N ILE A 164 5.68 8.55 7.14
CA ILE A 164 5.52 7.11 6.91
C ILE A 164 6.85 6.50 6.47
N LYS A 165 7.55 7.10 5.50
CA LYS A 165 8.88 6.65 5.07
C LYS A 165 9.88 6.65 6.22
N TYR A 166 9.82 7.63 7.11
CA TYR A 166 10.65 7.68 8.31
C TYR A 166 10.33 6.57 9.31
N LEU A 167 9.05 6.28 9.55
CA LEU A 167 8.60 5.19 10.40
C LEU A 167 8.90 3.79 9.82
N SER A 168 9.23 3.70 8.54
CA SER A 168 9.46 2.43 7.85
C SER A 168 10.62 1.60 8.40
N GLU A 169 11.52 2.18 9.19
CA GLU A 169 12.54 1.42 9.91
C GLU A 169 11.93 0.44 10.92
N GLY A 170 10.77 0.77 11.48
CA GLY A 170 10.06 -0.06 12.46
C GLY A 170 9.26 -1.22 11.85
N ARG A 171 9.10 -1.28 10.53
CA ARG A 171 8.24 -2.29 9.87
C ARG A 171 8.90 -3.65 9.68
N ARG A 172 10.22 -3.73 9.89
CA ARG A 172 11.01 -4.97 9.80
C ARG A 172 11.22 -5.54 11.19
N LEU A 173 10.20 -6.20 11.73
CA LEU A 173 10.20 -6.72 13.10
C LEU A 173 11.43 -7.60 13.42
N GLY A 174 11.90 -8.39 12.45
CA GLY A 174 13.08 -9.25 12.61
C GLY A 174 14.42 -8.50 12.78
N LEU A 175 14.46 -7.19 12.54
CA LEU A 175 15.64 -6.34 12.79
C LEU A 175 15.61 -5.68 14.17
N ILE A 176 14.49 -5.77 14.90
CA ILE A 176 14.32 -5.15 16.21
C ILE A 176 14.74 -6.16 17.28
N PRO A 177 15.56 -5.78 18.27
CA PRO A 177 15.97 -6.67 19.34
C PRO A 177 14.78 -7.33 20.05
N HIS A 178 14.90 -8.63 20.33
CA HIS A 178 13.85 -9.41 20.97
C HIS A 178 13.43 -8.77 22.30
N GLY A 179 12.12 -8.63 22.51
CA GLY A 179 11.55 -8.02 23.72
C GLY A 179 11.51 -6.49 23.72
N ALA A 180 12.27 -5.78 22.86
CA ALA A 180 12.29 -4.32 22.87
C ALA A 180 10.92 -3.70 22.59
N VAL A 181 10.17 -4.23 21.60
CA VAL A 181 8.81 -3.77 21.29
C VAL A 181 7.88 -3.94 22.49
N LYS A 182 7.96 -5.10 23.17
CA LYS A 182 7.14 -5.39 24.37
C LYS A 182 7.48 -4.43 25.51
N GLN A 183 8.76 -4.26 25.82
CA GLN A 183 9.21 -3.38 26.91
C GLN A 183 8.80 -1.92 26.65
N VAL A 184 8.96 -1.44 25.42
CA VAL A 184 8.54 -0.09 25.02
C VAL A 184 7.02 0.07 25.08
N HIS A 185 6.26 -0.95 24.66
CA HIS A 185 4.80 -0.93 24.74
C HIS A 185 4.27 -0.90 26.18
N GLU A 186 4.91 -1.63 27.11
CA GLU A 186 4.53 -1.68 28.53
C GLU A 186 4.80 -0.35 29.26
N VAL A 187 5.82 0.40 28.84
CA VAL A 187 6.17 1.70 29.43
C VAL A 187 5.37 2.84 28.79
N GLY A 188 5.11 2.78 27.48
CA GLY A 188 4.46 3.86 26.76
C GLY A 188 2.99 4.02 27.11
N SER A 189 2.59 5.26 27.32
CA SER A 189 1.22 5.65 27.67
C SER A 189 0.74 6.80 26.79
N SER A 190 -0.56 6.84 26.50
CA SER A 190 -1.19 7.95 25.78
C SER A 190 -0.85 9.28 26.42
N GLY A 191 -0.43 10.26 25.61
CA GLY A 191 0.01 11.58 26.08
C GLY A 191 1.52 11.71 26.29
N MET A 192 2.27 10.61 26.36
CA MET A 192 3.73 10.67 26.32
C MET A 192 4.24 11.14 24.96
N THR A 193 5.40 11.78 24.94
CA THR A 193 6.11 12.09 23.69
C THR A 193 7.18 11.04 23.38
N LEU A 194 7.57 10.92 22.11
CA LEU A 194 8.68 10.05 21.72
C LEU A 194 9.98 10.39 22.47
N GLY A 195 10.27 11.67 22.71
CA GLY A 195 11.43 12.11 23.48
C GLY A 195 11.33 11.80 24.97
N ALA A 196 10.13 11.77 25.54
CA ALA A 196 9.94 11.35 26.93
C ALA A 196 10.28 9.86 27.11
N LEU A 197 9.95 9.01 26.12
CA LEU A 197 10.33 7.60 26.13
C LEU A 197 11.85 7.41 26.09
N GLU A 198 12.57 8.20 25.27
CA GLU A 198 14.04 8.15 25.18
C GLU A 198 14.75 8.53 26.49
N THR A 199 14.08 9.27 27.38
CA THR A 199 14.64 9.73 28.67
C THR A 199 14.09 8.98 29.88
N THR A 200 13.17 8.04 29.67
CA THR A 200 12.54 7.28 30.76
C THR A 200 13.50 6.22 31.30
N GLY A 201 13.74 6.23 32.62
CA GLY A 201 14.64 5.29 33.29
C GLY A 201 14.29 3.81 33.08
N SER A 202 13.00 3.47 32.95
CA SER A 202 12.52 2.10 32.69
C SER A 202 12.96 1.52 31.34
N LEU A 203 13.44 2.37 30.42
CA LEU A 203 13.96 1.98 29.10
C LEU A 203 15.46 2.23 28.96
N ALA A 204 16.16 2.65 30.03
CA ALA A 204 17.57 3.00 29.99
C ALA A 204 18.49 1.82 29.60
N SER A 205 18.02 0.58 29.74
CA SER A 205 18.74 -0.63 29.32
C SER A 205 18.71 -0.86 27.80
N LEU A 206 17.79 -0.22 27.07
CA LEU A 206 17.68 -0.36 25.61
C LEU A 206 18.64 0.62 24.91
N PRO A 207 19.44 0.15 23.93
CA PRO A 207 20.17 1.05 23.06
C PRO A 207 19.20 2.00 22.35
N GLY A 208 19.57 3.28 22.23
CA GLY A 208 18.73 4.31 21.60
C GLY A 208 18.13 3.91 20.23
N PRO A 209 18.91 3.31 19.29
CA PRO A 209 18.37 2.82 18.04
C PRO A 209 17.28 1.74 18.20
N ALA A 210 17.44 0.83 19.16
CA ALA A 210 16.47 -0.23 19.43
C ALA A 210 15.17 0.32 20.01
N LEU A 211 15.27 1.27 20.94
CA LEU A 211 14.11 1.99 21.50
C LEU A 211 13.33 2.72 20.40
N ARG A 212 14.04 3.45 19.53
CA ARG A 212 13.43 4.18 18.42
C ARG A 212 12.72 3.25 17.43
N GLN A 213 13.39 2.18 17.01
CA GLN A 213 12.80 1.19 16.11
C GLN A 213 11.57 0.52 16.73
N ALA A 214 11.61 0.22 18.03
CA ALA A 214 10.45 -0.31 18.75
C ALA A 214 9.27 0.68 18.79
N CYS A 215 9.53 1.97 19.02
CA CYS A 215 8.48 3.01 18.91
C CYS A 215 7.90 3.08 17.49
N PHE A 216 8.76 3.05 16.47
CA PHE A 216 8.33 3.10 15.07
C PHE A 216 7.54 1.86 14.68
N CYS A 217 7.89 0.68 15.19
CA CYS A 217 7.13 -0.55 15.02
C CYS A 217 5.72 -0.41 15.58
N LEU A 218 5.58 0.12 16.80
CA LEU A 218 4.27 0.32 17.42
C LEU A 218 3.40 1.32 16.63
N LEU A 219 4.01 2.38 16.10
CA LEU A 219 3.33 3.33 15.21
C LEU A 219 2.97 2.73 13.85
N TRP A 220 3.87 1.93 13.25
CA TRP A 220 3.67 1.30 11.94
C TRP A 220 2.49 0.33 11.96
N PHE A 221 2.41 -0.53 12.97
CA PHE A 221 1.35 -1.54 13.08
C PHE A 221 0.12 -1.01 13.83
N GLY A 222 -0.02 0.32 13.98
CA GLY A 222 -1.18 0.98 14.56
C GLY A 222 -1.46 0.69 16.03
N ARG A 223 -0.50 0.09 16.76
CA ARG A 223 -0.58 -0.10 18.21
C ARG A 223 -0.50 1.23 18.92
N TRP A 224 0.31 2.14 18.38
CA TRP A 224 0.32 3.55 18.74
C TRP A 224 -0.09 4.39 17.53
N ARG A 225 -0.57 5.60 17.81
CA ARG A 225 -0.92 6.63 16.81
C ARG A 225 -0.26 7.95 17.17
N THR A 226 0.05 8.76 16.17
CA THR A 226 0.53 10.15 16.31
C THR A 226 0.00 10.97 15.13
N ASP A 227 -0.03 12.31 15.23
CA ASP A 227 -0.43 13.16 14.10
C ASP A 227 0.65 13.15 13.00
N LEU A 228 0.39 12.40 11.93
CA LEU A 228 1.29 12.28 10.78
C LEU A 228 1.32 13.54 9.89
N ARG A 229 0.43 14.52 10.12
CA ARG A 229 0.40 15.78 9.35
C ARG A 229 1.42 16.79 9.88
N ARG A 230 2.10 16.48 10.98
CA ARG A 230 3.20 17.26 11.54
C ARG A 230 4.49 16.46 11.46
N PRO A 231 5.65 17.09 11.24
CA PRO A 231 6.94 16.41 11.28
C PRO A 231 7.09 15.53 12.54
N ILE A 232 7.35 14.22 12.35
CA ILE A 232 7.65 13.34 13.47
C ILE A 232 8.99 13.72 14.09
N GLY A 233 9.04 13.76 15.42
CA GLY A 233 10.24 14.02 16.20
C GLY A 233 10.02 13.82 17.70
N PRO A 234 10.96 14.25 18.56
CA PRO A 234 10.89 14.04 20.01
C PRO A 234 9.63 14.61 20.68
N GLY A 235 9.03 15.65 20.11
CA GLY A 235 7.79 16.25 20.62
C GLY A 235 6.50 15.58 20.14
N SER A 236 6.58 14.55 19.29
CA SER A 236 5.40 13.84 18.80
C SER A 236 4.74 13.06 19.94
N VAL A 237 3.47 13.35 20.19
CA VAL A 237 2.66 12.70 21.23
C VAL A 237 2.14 11.37 20.69
N ILE A 238 2.32 10.30 21.47
CA ILE A 238 1.74 8.99 21.17
C ILE A 238 0.35 8.86 21.80
N HIS A 239 -0.51 8.14 21.10
CA HIS A 239 -1.80 7.67 21.58
C HIS A 239 -1.82 6.15 21.44
N CYS A 240 -1.90 5.43 22.56
CA CYS A 240 -2.03 3.99 22.53
C CYS A 240 -3.43 3.62 21.99
N GLY A 241 -3.49 2.72 21.02
CA GLY A 241 -4.74 2.07 20.63
C GLY A 241 -5.15 1.04 21.68
N ASP A 242 -6.41 0.61 21.64
CA ASP A 242 -6.85 -0.53 22.44
C ASP A 242 -6.05 -1.78 22.04
N ALA A 243 -5.70 -2.61 23.03
CA ALA A 243 -5.09 -3.91 22.77
C ALA A 243 -6.03 -4.74 21.87
N LEU A 244 -5.47 -5.42 20.86
CA LEU A 244 -6.22 -6.40 20.06
C LEU A 244 -6.78 -7.52 20.95
#